data_AF-A0A9E6D1J1-F1
#
_entry.id   AF-A0A9E6D1J1-F1
#
_cell.length_a   1.000
_cell.length_b   1.000
_cell.length_c   1.000
_cell.angle_alpha   90.00
_cell.angle_beta   90.00
_cell.angle_gamma   90.00
#
_symmetry.space_group_name_H-M   'P 1'
#
loop_
_entity.id
_entity.type
_entity.pdbx_description
1 polymer ?
#
loop_
_entity_poly.entity_id
_entity_poly.type
_entity_poly.pdbx_seq_one_letter_code
_entity_poly.pdbx_strand_id
1 'polypeptide(L)'
;MKNFLKLLIVVLLFSCGNKTEKKEDKVNNIETKKEKKVNKYQESLKDYRTIDTLINNDFQVYGFGMKTHKPPKASFVFKVANTTKKESIEYYSVGLFGYNSEYDAPFKASGIPKLVEKEGQKYVVFQRDLKGIKYFDSLDIYFYKRKDYKTSGRLGQLLIEDILFQ
;
A
#
# COMPACT_ATOMS: atom_id res chain seq x y z
N MET A 1 -48.16 -18.93 28.55
CA MET A 1 -47.42 -19.68 27.50
C MET A 1 -48.20 -19.84 26.17
N LYS A 2 -49.09 -18.92 25.78
CA LYS A 2 -49.79 -18.98 24.46
C LYS A 2 -49.27 -17.98 23.43
N ASN A 3 -48.47 -17.00 23.86
CA ASN A 3 -47.92 -15.95 22.98
C ASN A 3 -46.51 -16.26 22.47
N PHE A 4 -45.83 -17.27 23.02
CA PHE A 4 -44.49 -17.69 22.57
C PHE A 4 -44.54 -18.54 21.29
N LEU A 5 -45.65 -19.27 21.08
CA LEU A 5 -45.84 -20.14 19.91
C LEU A 5 -46.04 -19.34 18.61
N LYS A 6 -46.59 -18.12 18.70
CA LYS A 6 -46.80 -17.25 17.53
C LYS A 6 -45.49 -16.61 17.02
N LEU A 7 -44.50 -16.41 17.88
CA LEU A 7 -43.21 -15.83 17.48
C LEU A 7 -42.34 -16.84 16.70
N LEU A 8 -42.46 -18.14 17.00
CA LEU A 8 -41.68 -19.20 16.34
C LEU A 8 -42.12 -19.45 14.88
N ILE A 9 -43.40 -19.21 14.56
CA ILE A 9 -43.95 -19.42 13.21
C ILE A 9 -43.49 -18.33 12.22
N VAL A 10 -43.21 -17.11 12.70
CA VAL A 10 -42.78 -15.99 11.83
C VAL A 10 -41.32 -16.14 11.38
N VAL A 11 -40.46 -16.78 12.19
CA VAL A 11 -39.04 -16.98 11.85
C VAL A 11 -38.83 -18.07 10.78
N LEU A 12 -39.75 -19.03 10.65
CA LEU A 12 -39.63 -20.13 9.69
C LEU A 12 -40.01 -19.76 8.24
N LEU A 13 -40.63 -18.60 8.00
CA LEU A 13 -41.05 -18.18 6.65
C LEU A 13 -39.97 -17.41 5.87
N PHE A 14 -38.82 -17.09 6.47
CA PHE A 14 -37.70 -16.42 5.78
C PHE A 14 -36.54 -17.33 5.39
N SER A 15 -36.66 -18.66 5.57
CA SER A 15 -35.65 -19.62 5.09
C SER A 15 -36.06 -20.28 3.76
N CYS A 16 -36.63 -19.49 2.85
CA CYS A 16 -36.84 -19.92 1.47
C CYS A 16 -35.50 -19.80 0.72
N GLY A 17 -34.77 -20.91 0.66
CA GLY A 17 -33.56 -21.04 -0.13
C GLY A 17 -33.86 -20.81 -1.61
N ASN A 18 -33.35 -19.71 -2.15
CA ASN A 18 -33.30 -19.49 -3.59
C ASN A 18 -32.37 -20.54 -4.22
N LYS A 19 -32.97 -21.62 -4.72
CA LYS A 19 -32.37 -22.47 -5.75
C LYS A 19 -32.37 -21.68 -7.04
N THR A 20 -31.24 -21.08 -7.39
CA THR A 20 -31.06 -20.45 -8.70
C THR A 20 -30.89 -21.55 -9.75
N GLU A 21 -31.88 -21.64 -10.64
CA GLU A 21 -31.83 -22.43 -11.86
C GLU A 21 -30.63 -22.00 -12.71
N LYS A 22 -29.85 -22.97 -13.18
CA LYS A 22 -28.85 -22.77 -14.23
C LYS A 22 -29.60 -22.44 -15.53
N LYS A 23 -29.61 -21.17 -15.90
CA LYS A 23 -29.76 -20.76 -17.31
C LYS A 23 -28.38 -20.77 -17.94
N GLU A 24 -28.18 -21.67 -18.90
CA GLU A 24 -27.08 -21.59 -19.85
C GLU A 24 -27.32 -20.40 -20.78
N ASP A 25 -26.92 -19.22 -20.34
CA ASP A 25 -26.69 -18.11 -21.26
C ASP A 25 -25.33 -18.33 -21.90
N LYS A 26 -25.35 -18.68 -23.20
CA LYS A 26 -24.21 -18.54 -24.10
C LYS A 26 -23.86 -17.04 -24.21
N VAL A 27 -23.16 -16.54 -23.21
CA VAL A 27 -22.45 -15.28 -23.31
C VAL A 27 -21.21 -15.58 -24.15
N ASN A 28 -21.24 -15.15 -25.41
CA ASN A 28 -20.02 -14.90 -26.18
C ASN A 28 -19.25 -13.79 -25.46
N ASN A 29 -18.56 -14.18 -24.40
CA ASN A 29 -17.58 -13.34 -23.74
C ASN A 29 -16.39 -13.35 -24.67
N ILE A 30 -16.40 -12.45 -25.65
CA ILE A 30 -15.16 -11.95 -26.22
C ILE A 30 -14.51 -11.23 -25.06
N GLU A 31 -13.81 -12.00 -24.21
CA GLU A 31 -12.75 -11.51 -23.36
C GLU A 31 -11.75 -10.87 -24.31
N THR A 32 -11.99 -9.60 -24.60
CA THR A 32 -10.93 -8.70 -24.98
C THR A 32 -10.04 -8.72 -23.75
N LYS A 33 -9.04 -9.61 -23.76
CA LYS A 33 -7.83 -9.48 -22.96
C LYS A 33 -7.39 -8.04 -23.17
N LYS A 34 -7.81 -7.14 -22.29
CA LYS A 34 -7.18 -5.84 -22.15
C LYS A 34 -5.75 -6.21 -21.82
N GLU A 35 -4.90 -6.17 -22.84
CA GLU A 35 -3.46 -6.26 -22.65
C GLU A 35 -3.16 -5.33 -21.50
N LYS A 36 -2.73 -5.93 -20.39
CA LYS A 36 -2.49 -5.22 -19.14
C LYS A 36 -1.35 -4.27 -19.46
N LYS A 37 -1.69 -3.02 -19.79
CA LYS A 37 -0.73 -2.03 -20.27
C LYS A 37 0.40 -1.97 -19.27
N VAL A 38 1.55 -2.48 -19.68
CA VAL A 38 2.73 -2.60 -18.86
C VAL A 38 3.16 -1.19 -18.45
N ASN A 39 3.24 -0.94 -17.14
CA ASN A 39 3.65 0.35 -16.61
C ASN A 39 5.18 0.39 -16.57
N LYS A 40 5.79 1.08 -17.53
CA LYS A 40 7.26 1.09 -17.69
C LYS A 40 7.95 1.73 -16.49
N TYR A 41 7.27 2.65 -15.80
CA TYR A 41 7.81 3.24 -14.59
C TYR A 41 7.95 2.20 -13.47
N GLN A 42 6.95 1.35 -13.23
CA GLN A 42 7.04 0.26 -12.24
C GLN A 42 8.14 -0.73 -12.59
N GLU A 43 8.26 -1.13 -13.86
CA GLU A 43 9.34 -2.02 -14.31
C GLU A 43 10.74 -1.43 -14.12
N SER A 44 10.85 -0.09 -14.14
CA SER A 44 12.12 0.60 -13.88
C SER A 44 12.51 0.65 -12.40
N LEU A 45 11.61 0.27 -11.48
CA LEU A 45 11.89 0.24 -10.05
C LEU A 45 12.59 -1.07 -9.69
N LYS A 46 13.65 -0.95 -8.90
CA LYS A 46 14.26 -2.10 -8.23
C LYS A 46 13.27 -2.65 -7.21
N ASP A 47 13.19 -3.97 -7.16
CA ASP A 47 12.45 -4.70 -6.13
C ASP A 47 11.00 -4.23 -5.99
N TYR A 48 10.31 -4.06 -7.13
CA TYR A 48 8.90 -3.69 -7.10
C TYR A 48 8.05 -4.88 -6.64
N ARG A 49 7.38 -4.71 -5.51
CA ARG A 49 6.49 -5.71 -4.90
C ARG A 49 5.09 -5.13 -4.73
N THR A 50 4.08 -5.98 -4.92
CA THR A 50 2.70 -5.61 -4.60
C THR A 50 2.52 -5.65 -3.09
N ILE A 51 1.89 -4.62 -2.55
CA ILE A 51 1.51 -4.49 -1.15
C ILE A 51 0.05 -4.09 -1.15
N ASP A 52 -0.72 -4.49 -0.15
CA ASP A 52 -2.06 -3.94 0.03
C ASP A 52 -2.21 -3.50 1.48
N THR A 53 -1.96 -2.21 1.73
CA THR A 53 -2.02 -1.66 3.07
C THR A 53 -2.74 -0.33 3.07
N LEU A 54 -3.84 -0.28 3.83
CA LEU A 54 -4.55 0.93 4.12
C LEU A 54 -3.86 1.66 5.28
N ILE A 55 -3.27 2.82 5.00
CA ILE A 55 -2.67 3.68 6.04
C ILE A 55 -3.77 4.52 6.71
N ASN A 56 -4.67 5.08 5.91
CA ASN A 56 -5.91 5.70 6.38
C ASN A 56 -6.93 5.77 5.24
N ASN A 57 -8.12 6.32 5.49
CA ASN A 57 -9.24 6.38 4.53
C ASN A 57 -8.88 7.01 3.16
N ASP A 58 -7.89 7.90 3.11
CA ASP A 58 -7.49 8.61 1.87
C ASP A 58 -6.13 8.14 1.32
N PHE A 59 -5.49 7.19 2.00
CA PHE A 59 -4.13 6.78 1.73
C PHE A 59 -3.97 5.26 1.85
N GLN A 60 -4.06 4.60 0.69
CA GLN A 60 -3.80 3.17 0.53
C GLN A 60 -2.53 2.99 -0.33
N VAL A 61 -1.67 2.08 0.09
CA VAL A 61 -0.43 1.71 -0.60
C VAL A 61 -0.66 0.36 -1.28
N TYR A 62 -0.46 0.35 -2.61
CA TYR A 62 -0.65 -0.82 -3.48
C TYR A 62 0.66 -1.49 -3.90
N GLY A 63 1.79 -0.91 -3.55
CA GLY A 63 3.08 -1.49 -3.90
C GLY A 63 4.23 -0.62 -3.44
N PHE A 64 5.38 -1.26 -3.37
CA PHE A 64 6.64 -0.65 -2.99
C PHE A 64 7.66 -1.00 -4.05
N GLY A 65 8.55 -0.07 -4.34
CA GLY A 65 9.77 -0.33 -5.08
C GLY A 65 10.77 0.78 -4.81
N MET A 66 11.93 0.66 -5.42
CA MET A 66 13.01 1.60 -5.19
C MET A 66 13.64 2.10 -6.48
N LYS A 67 14.24 3.28 -6.40
CA LYS A 67 15.05 3.82 -7.48
C LYS A 67 16.37 4.34 -6.93
N THR A 68 17.47 3.69 -7.31
CA THR A 68 18.82 4.16 -6.99
C THR A 68 19.22 5.27 -7.97
N HIS A 69 19.77 6.36 -7.44
CA HIS A 69 20.39 7.43 -8.23
C HIS A 69 21.91 7.28 -8.16
N LYS A 70 22.67 8.22 -8.75
CA LYS A 70 24.11 8.30 -8.50
C LYS A 70 24.34 8.22 -6.97
N PRO A 71 25.10 7.23 -6.47
CA PRO A 71 25.28 7.02 -5.04
C PRO A 71 25.71 8.31 -4.33
N PRO A 72 25.24 8.55 -3.09
CA PRO A 72 24.56 7.61 -2.20
C PRO A 72 23.02 7.72 -2.22
N LYS A 73 22.38 8.32 -3.23
CA LYS A 73 20.95 8.64 -3.16
C LYS A 73 20.05 7.49 -3.61
N ALA A 74 18.97 7.24 -2.87
CA ALA A 74 17.89 6.33 -3.26
C ALA A 74 16.51 6.96 -3.01
N SER A 75 15.53 6.53 -3.81
CA SER A 75 14.12 6.84 -3.63
C SER A 75 13.35 5.59 -3.27
N PHE A 76 12.63 5.63 -2.15
CA PHE A 76 11.60 4.66 -1.79
C PHE A 76 10.29 5.13 -2.43
N VAL A 77 9.66 4.26 -3.22
CA VAL A 77 8.52 4.58 -4.07
C VAL A 77 7.34 3.72 -3.68
N PHE A 78 6.27 4.36 -3.23
CA PHE A 78 5.02 3.70 -2.85
C PHE A 78 3.97 3.99 -3.92
N LYS A 79 3.44 2.96 -4.57
CA LYS A 79 2.26 3.12 -5.44
C LYS A 79 1.04 3.36 -4.56
N VAL A 80 0.22 4.35 -4.88
CA VAL A 80 -0.94 4.73 -4.06
C VAL A 80 -2.21 4.83 -4.88
N ALA A 81 -3.35 4.96 -4.22
CA ALA A 81 -4.63 5.18 -4.90
C ALA A 81 -4.60 6.42 -5.78
N ASN A 82 -5.21 6.33 -6.96
CA ASN A 82 -5.35 7.49 -7.84
C ASN A 82 -6.25 8.58 -7.23
N THR A 83 -7.07 8.22 -6.23
CA THR A 83 -7.87 9.15 -5.42
C THR A 83 -7.04 9.92 -4.39
N THR A 84 -5.82 9.47 -4.06
CA THR A 84 -4.96 10.16 -3.08
C THR A 84 -4.64 11.58 -3.55
N LYS A 85 -4.95 12.55 -2.69
CA LYS A 85 -4.79 13.98 -2.95
C LYS A 85 -3.41 14.47 -2.54
N LYS A 86 -2.91 15.50 -3.22
CA LYS A 86 -1.58 16.06 -2.94
C LYS A 86 -1.53 16.68 -1.54
N GLU A 87 -2.59 17.38 -1.19
CA GLU A 87 -2.77 18.06 0.09
C GLU A 87 -2.66 17.04 1.23
N SER A 88 -3.31 15.87 1.10
CA SER A 88 -3.23 14.79 2.09
C SER A 88 -1.79 14.35 2.35
N ILE A 89 -0.97 14.19 1.31
CA ILE A 89 0.43 13.78 1.43
C ILE A 89 1.31 14.87 2.06
N GLU A 90 1.04 16.15 1.80
CA GLU A 90 1.80 17.28 2.38
C GLU A 90 1.62 17.42 3.89
N TYR A 91 0.50 16.93 4.45
CA TYR A 91 0.25 16.85 5.88
C TYR A 91 1.01 15.71 6.57
N TYR A 92 1.61 14.79 5.82
CA TYR A 92 2.28 13.62 6.37
C TYR A 92 3.80 13.72 6.20
N SER A 93 4.48 12.95 7.03
CA SER A 93 5.89 12.66 6.92
C SER A 93 6.09 11.15 6.96
N VAL A 94 7.22 10.71 6.42
CA VAL A 94 7.64 9.31 6.39
C VAL A 94 8.89 9.18 7.26
N GLY A 95 8.90 8.15 8.10
CA GLY A 95 10.05 7.69 8.87
C GLY A 95 10.50 6.34 8.35
N LEU A 96 11.80 6.11 8.32
CA LEU A 96 12.44 4.85 7.93
C LEU A 96 13.36 4.41 9.05
N PHE A 97 13.25 3.15 9.41
CA PHE A 97 14.18 2.43 10.26
C PHE A 97 14.67 1.22 9.47
N GLY A 98 15.87 1.32 8.90
CA GLY A 98 16.52 0.24 8.17
C GLY A 98 17.40 -0.56 9.12
N TYR A 99 17.17 -1.87 9.20
CA TYR A 99 18.00 -2.80 9.95
C TYR A 99 18.92 -3.56 8.99
N ASN A 100 20.16 -3.75 9.41
CA ASN A 100 21.13 -4.63 8.78
C ASN A 100 22.04 -5.16 9.89
N SER A 101 22.12 -6.48 10.00
CA SER A 101 22.90 -7.22 10.97
C SER A 101 24.41 -6.96 10.89
N GLU A 102 24.91 -6.48 9.75
CA GLU A 102 26.30 -6.08 9.55
C GLU A 102 26.63 -4.65 10.03
N TYR A 103 25.63 -3.85 10.41
CA TYR A 103 25.83 -2.48 10.88
C TYR A 103 25.59 -2.34 12.38
N ASP A 104 26.48 -1.60 13.07
CA ASP A 104 26.41 -1.35 14.52
C ASP A 104 25.12 -0.64 14.97
N ALA A 105 24.50 0.13 14.06
CA ALA A 105 23.30 0.90 14.36
C ALA A 105 22.32 0.87 13.19
N PRO A 106 20.99 0.89 13.46
CA PRO A 106 19.99 0.95 12.41
C PRO A 106 20.04 2.30 11.69
N PHE A 107 19.82 2.26 10.38
CA PHE A 107 19.60 3.44 9.57
C PHE A 107 18.31 4.13 10.00
N LYS A 108 18.36 5.42 10.31
CA LYS A 108 17.19 6.22 10.67
C LYS A 108 17.10 7.42 9.75
N ALA A 109 15.95 7.59 9.09
CA ALA A 109 15.69 8.77 8.28
C ALA A 109 14.24 9.18 8.36
N SER A 110 13.96 10.48 8.31
CA SER A 110 12.59 10.96 8.34
C SER A 110 12.41 12.23 7.51
N GLY A 111 11.18 12.54 7.11
CA GLY A 111 10.80 13.84 6.54
C GLY A 111 9.67 13.74 5.52
N ILE A 112 9.59 14.70 4.61
CA ILE A 112 8.39 14.93 3.81
C ILE A 112 8.50 14.18 2.47
N PRO A 113 7.57 13.27 2.15
CA PRO A 113 7.54 12.63 0.84
C PRO A 113 6.91 13.57 -0.21
N LYS A 114 6.97 13.17 -1.48
CA LYS A 114 6.33 13.89 -2.59
C LYS A 114 5.36 12.99 -3.33
N LEU A 115 4.17 13.49 -3.64
CA LEU A 115 3.25 12.83 -4.56
C LEU A 115 3.69 13.14 -6.00
N VAL A 116 3.83 12.10 -6.83
CA VAL A 116 4.25 12.18 -8.22
C VAL A 116 3.30 11.33 -9.06
N GLU A 117 2.94 11.81 -10.24
CA GLU A 117 2.17 11.05 -11.22
C GLU A 117 3.06 10.59 -12.37
N LYS A 118 2.97 9.29 -12.72
CA LYS A 118 3.68 8.67 -13.85
C LYS A 118 2.74 7.72 -14.57
N GLU A 119 2.54 7.94 -15.86
CA GLU A 119 1.71 7.08 -16.72
C GLU A 119 0.26 6.90 -16.18
N GLY A 120 -0.33 7.98 -15.64
CA GLY A 120 -1.69 7.96 -15.05
C GLY A 120 -1.81 7.20 -13.73
N GLN A 121 -0.68 6.91 -13.08
CA GLN A 121 -0.62 6.27 -11.76
C GLN A 121 0.07 7.20 -10.77
N LYS A 122 -0.43 7.23 -9.53
CA LYS A 122 0.13 8.04 -8.45
C LYS A 122 1.12 7.25 -7.59
N TYR A 123 2.19 7.95 -7.20
CA TYR A 123 3.26 7.42 -6.38
C TYR A 123 3.67 8.42 -5.30
N VAL A 124 3.87 7.94 -4.09
CA VAL A 124 4.53 8.69 -3.01
C VAL A 124 6.01 8.35 -3.06
N VAL A 125 6.86 9.36 -3.26
CA VAL A 125 8.31 9.23 -3.43
C VAL A 125 9.02 9.85 -2.24
N PHE A 126 9.86 9.07 -1.59
CA PHE A 126 10.66 9.48 -0.44
C PHE A 126 12.14 9.26 -0.72
N GLN A 127 12.91 10.35 -0.89
CA GLN A 127 14.31 10.27 -1.32
C GLN A 127 15.27 10.47 -0.15
N ARG A 128 16.22 9.55 0.08
CA ARG A 128 17.22 9.66 1.15
C ARG A 128 18.63 9.29 0.68
N ASP A 129 19.61 9.75 1.45
CA ASP A 129 21.01 9.37 1.28
C ASP A 129 21.26 8.08 2.07
N LEU A 130 21.81 7.07 1.38
CA LEU A 130 22.17 5.73 1.85
C LEU A 130 23.70 5.56 1.84
N LYS A 131 24.42 6.47 2.53
CA LYS A 131 25.89 6.45 2.54
C LYS A 131 26.39 5.14 3.14
N GLY A 132 27.10 4.35 2.34
CA GLY A 132 27.70 3.07 2.76
C GLY A 132 26.73 1.90 2.90
N ILE A 133 25.43 2.12 2.64
CA ILE A 133 24.41 1.09 2.80
C ILE A 133 24.19 0.39 1.45
N LYS A 134 24.39 -0.92 1.44
CA LYS A 134 24.18 -1.77 0.25
C LYS A 134 22.94 -2.65 0.36
N TYR A 135 22.50 -2.91 1.60
CA TYR A 135 21.45 -3.85 1.91
C TYR A 135 20.72 -3.48 3.20
N PHE A 136 19.43 -3.82 3.29
CA PHE A 136 18.69 -3.91 4.56
C PHE A 136 18.07 -5.30 4.70
N ASP A 137 18.28 -5.94 5.86
CA ASP A 137 17.53 -7.12 6.29
C ASP A 137 16.04 -6.78 6.38
N SER A 138 15.73 -5.61 6.93
CA SER A 138 14.38 -5.08 7.00
C SER A 138 14.35 -3.56 7.00
N LEU A 139 13.27 -3.00 6.48
CA LEU A 139 12.97 -1.58 6.47
C LEU A 139 11.58 -1.37 7.03
N ASP A 140 11.56 -0.73 8.18
CA ASP A 140 10.33 -0.36 8.85
C ASP A 140 9.96 1.09 8.54
N ILE A 141 8.79 1.27 7.97
CA ILE A 141 8.35 2.50 7.30
C ILE A 141 7.14 3.02 8.05
N TYR A 142 7.26 4.21 8.61
CA TYR A 142 6.25 4.85 9.42
C TYR A 142 5.66 6.03 8.67
N PHE A 143 4.34 6.12 8.62
CA PHE A 143 3.65 7.32 8.16
C PHE A 143 3.11 8.07 9.37
N TYR A 144 3.39 9.36 9.46
CA TYR A 144 2.94 10.17 10.59
C TYR A 144 2.44 11.55 10.16
N LYS A 145 1.44 12.06 10.86
CA LYS A 145 0.90 13.39 10.70
C LYS A 145 1.93 14.41 11.20
N ARG A 146 2.18 15.45 10.39
CA ARG A 146 3.09 16.53 10.75
C ARG A 146 2.47 17.39 11.85
N LYS A 147 3.34 17.88 12.75
CA LYS A 147 3.00 18.82 13.83
C LYS A 147 2.00 18.28 14.87
N ASP A 148 1.72 16.98 14.88
CA ASP A 148 0.86 16.29 15.85
C ASP A 148 1.68 15.34 16.72
N TYR A 149 2.57 15.90 17.53
CA TYR A 149 3.52 15.16 18.36
C TYR A 149 2.89 14.59 19.65
N LYS A 150 1.70 15.08 20.05
CA LYS A 150 1.06 14.73 21.32
C LYS A 150 0.29 13.41 21.30
N THR A 151 -0.09 12.90 20.12
CA THR A 151 -0.94 11.70 19.95
C THR A 151 -0.21 10.53 19.29
N SER A 152 1.12 10.49 19.37
CA SER A 152 2.04 9.67 18.55
C SER A 152 2.06 10.02 17.05
N GLY A 153 1.02 10.67 16.52
CA GLY A 153 0.92 11.13 15.13
C GLY A 153 0.95 10.02 14.08
N ARG A 154 1.14 8.76 14.47
CA ARG A 154 1.34 7.63 13.57
C ARG A 154 0.03 7.25 12.89
N LEU A 155 0.08 7.19 11.57
CA LEU A 155 -1.03 6.84 10.69
C LEU A 155 -0.96 5.38 10.28
N GLY A 156 0.24 4.85 10.07
CA GLY A 156 0.43 3.45 9.70
C GLY A 156 1.89 3.03 9.65
N GLN A 157 2.09 1.75 9.34
CA GLN A 157 3.38 1.08 9.26
C GLN A 157 3.42 0.17 8.05
N LEU A 158 4.60 0.06 7.42
CA LEU A 158 4.92 -1.02 6.51
C LEU A 158 6.25 -1.62 6.94
N LEU A 159 6.32 -2.94 7.04
CA LEU A 159 7.59 -3.65 7.18
C LEU A 159 7.90 -4.32 5.85
N ILE A 160 9.07 -4.01 5.30
CA ILE A 160 9.57 -4.61 4.06
C ILE A 160 10.87 -5.33 4.39
N GLU A 161 10.94 -6.61 4.09
CA GLU A 161 12.11 -7.45 4.35
C GLU A 161 12.93 -7.64 3.08
N ASP A 162 14.23 -7.89 3.27
CA ASP A 162 15.19 -8.28 2.25
C ASP A 162 15.26 -7.28 1.08
N ILE A 163 15.88 -6.13 1.33
CA ILE A 163 15.95 -5.02 0.38
C ILE A 163 17.37 -4.82 -0.11
N LEU A 164 17.59 -5.11 -1.39
CA LEU A 164 18.87 -4.97 -2.05
C LEU A 164 19.01 -3.64 -2.80
N PHE A 165 20.02 -2.84 -2.46
CA PHE A 165 20.32 -1.59 -3.16
C PHE A 165 21.34 -1.75 -4.29
N GLN A 166 22.27 -2.71 -4.15
CA GLN A 166 23.35 -3.01 -5.11
C GLN A 166 23.44 -4.50 -5.37
#